data_AF-A0A382H6F2-F1
#
_entry.id   AF-A0A382H6F2-F1
#
_cell.length_a   1.000
_cell.length_b   1.000
_cell.length_c   1.000
_cell.angle_alpha   90.00
_cell.angle_beta   90.00
_cell.angle_gamma   90.00
#
_symmetry.space_group_name_H-M   'P 1'
#
loop_
_entity.id
_entity.type
_entity.pdbx_description
1 polymer ?
#
loop_
_entity_poly.entity_id
_entity_poly.type
_entity_poly.pdbx_seq_one_letter_code
_entity_poly.pdbx_strand_id
1 'polypeptide(L)'
;MDVSLAMRTQRTIRAFKPDQVPEKIIRGVIDLAKLAPSNGNSQPWNIAVVSGEAKDQVKAAILEEIESGVKPYPVFPPGGRGLYGAYKERQRACGYKYYA
;
A
#
# COMPACT_ATOMS: atom_id res chain seq x y z
N MET A 1 17.62 12.69 -7.35
CA MET A 1 17.12 11.95 -8.54
C MET A 1 15.98 12.76 -9.13
N ASP A 2 15.98 13.01 -10.43
CA ASP A 2 14.87 13.69 -11.11
C ASP A 2 13.71 12.72 -11.36
N VAL A 3 12.47 13.21 -11.27
CA VAL A 3 11.23 12.44 -11.47
C VAL A 3 11.21 11.82 -12.87
N SER A 4 11.65 12.56 -13.89
CA SER A 4 11.68 12.06 -15.28
C SER A 4 12.54 10.80 -15.42
N LEU A 5 13.67 10.76 -14.72
CA LEU A 5 14.56 9.60 -14.72
C LEU A 5 13.87 8.41 -14.03
N ALA A 6 13.26 8.64 -12.86
CA ALA A 6 12.57 7.59 -12.11
C ALA A 6 11.48 6.92 -12.94
N MET A 7 10.66 7.71 -13.65
CA MET A 7 9.61 7.19 -14.52
C MET A 7 10.14 6.34 -15.67
N ARG A 8 11.27 6.74 -16.28
CA ARG A 8 11.86 6.00 -17.43
C ARG A 8 12.58 4.73 -17.01
N THR A 9 13.14 4.69 -15.80
CA THR A 9 13.92 3.55 -15.31
C THR A 9 13.08 2.52 -14.55
N GLN A 10 11.87 2.88 -14.11
CA GLN A 10 10.98 1.96 -13.40
C GLN A 10 10.61 0.79 -14.32
N ARG A 11 10.66 -0.43 -13.77
CA ARG A 11 10.37 -1.67 -14.47
C ARG A 11 9.68 -2.64 -13.52
N THR A 12 8.82 -3.50 -14.06
CA THR A 12 8.29 -4.66 -13.33
C THR A 12 9.35 -5.74 -13.23
N ILE A 13 9.89 -5.95 -12.04
CA ILE A 13 10.91 -6.96 -11.75
C ILE A 13 10.24 -8.27 -11.31
N ARG A 14 10.69 -9.41 -11.85
CA ARG A 14 10.11 -10.75 -11.59
C ARG A 14 11.09 -11.73 -10.92
N ALA A 15 12.32 -11.30 -10.66
CA ALA A 15 13.33 -12.07 -9.95
C ALA A 15 14.14 -11.11 -9.06
N PHE A 16 14.27 -11.43 -7.78
CA PHE A 16 14.94 -10.61 -6.79
C PHE A 16 16.11 -11.39 -6.18
N LYS A 17 17.14 -10.65 -5.77
CA LYS A 17 18.24 -11.22 -4.99
C LYS A 17 17.75 -11.57 -3.56
N PRO A 18 18.44 -12.48 -2.84
CA PRO A 18 18.07 -12.82 -1.45
C PRO A 18 18.43 -11.73 -0.45
N ASP A 19 19.20 -10.71 -0.84
CA ASP A 19 19.60 -9.59 0.02
C ASP A 19 18.39 -8.86 0.60
N GLN A 20 18.36 -8.73 1.93
CA GLN A 20 17.32 -7.97 2.60
C GLN A 20 17.52 -6.47 2.41
N VAL A 21 16.41 -5.74 2.26
CA VAL A 21 16.44 -4.27 2.29
C VAL A 21 16.48 -3.82 3.76
N PRO A 22 17.44 -2.96 4.16
CA PRO A 22 17.49 -2.41 5.51
C PRO A 22 16.18 -1.73 5.91
N GLU A 23 15.71 -1.97 7.14
CA GLU A 23 14.43 -1.45 7.64
C GLU A 23 14.32 0.08 7.50
N LYS A 24 15.40 0.81 7.77
CA LYS A 24 15.46 2.26 7.63
C LYS A 24 15.08 2.73 6.22
N ILE A 25 15.50 1.99 5.19
CA ILE A 25 15.16 2.32 3.79
C ILE A 25 13.68 2.08 3.55
N ILE A 26 13.14 0.95 4.01
CA ILE A 26 11.72 0.62 3.88
C ILE A 26 10.85 1.70 4.53
N ARG A 27 11.17 2.10 5.77
CA ARG A 27 10.46 3.17 6.47
C ARG A 27 10.52 4.49 5.71
N GLY A 28 11.71 4.88 5.24
CA GLY A 28 11.87 6.12 4.46
C GLY A 28 11.04 6.13 3.18
N VAL A 29 10.96 5.00 2.46
CA VAL A 29 10.11 4.88 1.27
C VAL A 29 8.63 5.00 1.64
N ILE A 30 8.19 4.35 2.71
CA ILE A 30 6.80 4.40 3.17
C ILE A 30 6.41 5.81 3.63
N ASP A 31 7.29 6.52 4.33
CA ASP A 31 7.04 7.88 4.79
C ASP A 31 6.87 8.85 3.63
N LEU A 32 7.63 8.68 2.54
CA LEU A 32 7.41 9.41 1.29
C LEU A 32 6.10 8.99 0.60
N ALA A 33 5.81 7.69 0.51
CA ALA A 33 4.63 7.17 -0.17
C ALA A 33 3.30 7.65 0.45
N LYS A 34 3.28 7.81 1.78
CA LYS A 34 2.11 8.31 2.52
C LYS A 34 1.72 9.76 2.19
N LEU A 35 2.59 10.51 1.50
CA LEU A 35 2.29 11.87 1.03
C LEU A 35 1.41 11.90 -0.22
N ALA A 36 1.11 10.74 -0.82
CA ALA A 36 0.21 10.65 -1.96
C ALA A 36 -1.16 11.29 -1.62
N PRO A 37 -1.80 12.03 -2.55
CA PRO A 37 -3.13 12.56 -2.33
C PRO A 37 -4.17 11.43 -2.31
N SER A 38 -5.28 11.67 -1.61
CA SER A 38 -6.45 10.77 -1.59
C SER A 38 -7.75 11.57 -1.52
N ASN A 39 -8.86 10.96 -1.93
CA ASN A 39 -10.17 11.63 -1.89
C ASN A 39 -10.48 12.11 -0.47
N GLY A 40 -10.72 13.42 -0.32
CA GLY A 40 -10.97 14.08 0.94
C GLY A 40 -9.85 13.91 1.96
N ASN A 41 -8.61 13.63 1.53
CA ASN A 41 -7.49 13.28 2.40
C ASN A 41 -7.82 12.13 3.38
N SER A 42 -8.64 11.16 2.94
CA SER A 42 -9.03 10.00 3.76
C SER A 42 -7.85 9.11 4.13
N GLN A 43 -6.80 9.07 3.30
CA GLN A 43 -5.60 8.24 3.49
C GLN A 43 -5.98 6.78 3.82
N PRO A 44 -6.67 6.07 2.90
CA PRO A 44 -7.30 4.79 3.20
C PRO A 44 -6.31 3.61 3.23
N TRP A 45 -5.03 3.85 2.93
CA TRP A 45 -4.02 2.81 2.89
C TRP A 45 -3.72 2.26 4.29
N ASN A 46 -3.68 0.93 4.37
CA ASN A 46 -3.10 0.19 5.48
C ASN A 46 -1.91 -0.62 4.94
N ILE A 47 -0.72 -0.37 5.47
CA ILE A 47 0.53 -0.92 4.94
C ILE A 47 1.09 -1.90 5.96
N ALA A 48 1.10 -3.18 5.60
CA ALA A 48 1.80 -4.23 6.32
C ALA A 48 3.09 -4.58 5.56
N VAL A 49 4.22 -4.61 6.27
CA VAL A 49 5.50 -5.08 5.74
C VAL A 49 5.83 -6.40 6.44
N VAL A 50 6.08 -7.45 5.65
CA VAL A 50 6.48 -8.76 6.17
C VAL A 50 7.87 -9.12 5.65
N SER A 51 8.70 -9.68 6.53
CA SER A 51 10.07 -10.12 6.26
C SER A 51 10.32 -11.46 6.96
N GLY A 52 11.40 -12.16 6.57
CA GLY A 52 11.79 -13.44 7.18
C GLY A 52 10.66 -14.47 7.18
N GLU A 53 10.48 -15.15 8.31
CA GLU A 53 9.51 -16.23 8.48
C GLU A 53 8.06 -15.79 8.20
N ALA A 54 7.65 -14.60 8.67
CA ALA A 54 6.29 -14.10 8.43
C ALA A 54 6.00 -13.92 6.93
N LYS A 55 7.00 -13.50 6.14
CA LYS A 55 6.89 -13.40 4.68
C LYS A 55 6.79 -14.78 4.03
N ASP A 56 7.48 -15.78 4.57
CA ASP A 56 7.41 -17.16 4.07
C ASP A 56 6.06 -17.80 4.41
N GLN A 57 5.49 -17.54 5.59
CA GLN A 57 4.13 -17.97 5.96
C GLN A 57 3.06 -17.35 5.05
N VAL A 58 3.12 -16.04 4.80
CA VAL A 58 2.21 -15.36 3.86
C VAL A 58 2.33 -15.94 2.46
N LYS A 59 3.56 -16.21 1.99
CA LYS A 59 3.80 -16.84 0.69
C LYS A 59 3.14 -18.22 0.60
N ALA A 60 3.30 -19.05 1.63
CA ALA A 60 2.72 -20.39 1.66
C ALA A 60 1.19 -20.34 1.59
N ALA A 61 0.56 -19.47 2.40
CA ALA A 61 -0.89 -19.30 2.40
C ALA A 61 -1.44 -18.83 1.03
N ILE A 62 -0.74 -17.90 0.37
CA ILE A 62 -1.12 -17.44 -0.98
C ILE A 62 -1.06 -18.59 -2.00
N LEU A 63 -0.03 -19.45 -1.93
CA LEU A 63 0.09 -20.59 -2.84
C LEU A 63 -1.02 -21.62 -2.59
N GLU A 64 -1.36 -21.90 -1.33
CA GLU A 64 -2.45 -22.80 -0.96
C GLU A 64 -3.82 -22.31 -1.50
N GLU A 65 -4.12 -21.00 -1.39
CA GLU A 65 -5.34 -20.43 -1.97
C GLU A 65 -5.40 -20.57 -3.49
N ILE A 66 -4.26 -20.37 -4.16
CA ILE A 66 -4.16 -20.54 -5.62
C ILE A 66 -4.40 -22.00 -6.02
N GLU A 67 -3.75 -22.94 -5.33
CA GLU A 67 -3.85 -24.38 -5.60
C GLU A 67 -5.26 -24.91 -5.33
N SER A 68 -5.94 -24.40 -4.30
CA SER A 68 -7.33 -24.73 -3.97
C SER A 68 -8.35 -24.06 -4.90
N GLY A 69 -7.92 -23.23 -5.84
CA GLY A 69 -8.78 -22.62 -6.85
C GLY A 69 -9.63 -21.45 -6.33
N VAL A 70 -9.24 -20.84 -5.21
CA VAL A 70 -9.91 -19.64 -4.69
C VAL A 70 -9.77 -18.52 -5.71
N LYS A 71 -10.91 -17.93 -6.11
CA LYS A 71 -10.89 -16.80 -7.05
C LYS A 71 -10.43 -15.52 -6.33
N PRO A 72 -9.61 -14.68 -6.98
CA PRO A 72 -9.23 -13.38 -6.42
C PRO A 72 -10.46 -12.54 -6.07
N TYR A 73 -10.48 -12.03 -4.84
CA TYR A 73 -11.54 -11.15 -4.36
C TYR A 73 -10.94 -9.79 -3.97
N PRO A 74 -11.06 -8.75 -4.83
CA PRO A 74 -10.55 -7.42 -4.50
C PRO A 74 -11.38 -6.82 -3.36
N VAL A 75 -10.75 -6.68 -2.19
CA VAL A 75 -11.41 -6.23 -0.95
C VAL A 75 -11.73 -4.73 -0.97
N PHE A 76 -11.11 -3.93 -1.86
CA PHE A 76 -11.25 -2.48 -1.82
C PHE A 76 -12.36 -1.96 -2.76
N PRO A 77 -13.46 -1.42 -2.22
CA PRO A 77 -14.50 -0.83 -3.05
C PRO A 77 -14.02 0.50 -3.64
N PRO A 78 -14.26 0.75 -4.95
CA PRO A 78 -13.87 2.02 -5.57
C PRO A 78 -14.63 3.20 -4.95
N GLY A 79 -13.97 4.35 -4.89
CA GLY A 79 -14.58 5.64 -4.55
C GLY A 79 -14.72 5.96 -3.05
N GLY A 80 -14.07 5.21 -2.16
CA GLY A 80 -14.15 5.49 -0.70
C GLY A 80 -15.51 5.13 -0.11
N ARG A 81 -16.23 4.17 -0.70
CA ARG A 81 -17.41 3.55 -0.09
C ARG A 81 -16.98 2.72 1.11
N GLY A 82 -17.73 2.78 2.20
CA GLY A 82 -17.41 2.03 3.42
C GLY A 82 -16.26 2.62 4.25
N LEU A 83 -15.89 3.89 4.06
CA LEU A 83 -14.96 4.56 4.98
C LEU A 83 -15.67 4.89 6.30
N TYR A 84 -15.16 4.33 7.40
CA TYR A 84 -15.63 4.57 8.77
C TYR A 84 -14.46 4.95 9.68
N GLY A 85 -14.79 5.37 10.91
CA GLY A 85 -13.81 5.78 11.92
C GLY A 85 -12.86 6.87 11.41
N ALA A 86 -11.56 6.66 11.65
CA ALA A 86 -10.50 7.62 11.34
C ALA A 86 -10.50 8.10 9.87
N TYR A 87 -10.88 7.24 8.92
CA TYR A 87 -10.94 7.63 7.50
C TYR A 87 -12.02 8.71 7.25
N LYS A 88 -13.20 8.55 7.88
CA LYS A 88 -14.31 9.48 7.72
C LYS A 88 -14.09 10.78 8.51
N GLU A 89 -13.45 10.68 9.67
CA GLU A 89 -13.04 11.83 10.47
C GLU A 89 -12.05 12.72 9.71
N ARG A 90 -11.01 12.13 9.09
CA ARG A 90 -10.08 12.88 8.23
C ARG A 90 -10.78 13.54 7.05
N GLN A 91 -11.73 12.84 6.41
CA GLN A 91 -12.52 13.40 5.31
C GLN A 91 -13.33 14.63 5.74
N ARG A 92 -14.00 14.55 6.89
CA ARG A 92 -14.75 15.68 7.45
C ARG A 92 -13.82 16.84 7.79
N ALA A 93 -12.72 16.58 8.49
CA ALA A 93 -11.75 17.60 8.86
C ALA A 93 -11.17 18.31 7.63
N CYS A 94 -10.88 17.57 6.56
CA CYS A 94 -10.45 18.14 5.29
C CYS A 94 -11.51 19.08 4.69
N GLY A 95 -12.77 18.63 4.63
CA GLY A 95 -13.87 19.45 4.13
C GLY A 95 -14.07 20.73 4.94
N TYR A 96 -14.12 20.64 6.27
CA TYR A 96 -14.25 21.81 7.15
C TYR A 96 -13.10 22.80 6.96
N LYS A 97 -11.87 22.32 6.79
CA LYS A 97 -10.71 23.21 6.63
C LYS A 97 -10.77 24.07 5.36
N TYR A 98 -11.41 23.58 4.29
CA TYR A 98 -11.42 24.26 3.00
C TYR A 98 -12.72 24.98 2.67
N TYR A 99 -13.85 24.56 3.26
CA TYR A 99 -15.18 24.99 2.81
C TYR A 99 -16.10 25.50 3.92
N ALA A 100 -15.64 25.55 5.18
CA ALA A 100 -16.37 26.15 6.31
C ALA A 100 -15.61 27.36 6.84
#